data_AF-A0A2D5VFC6-F1
#
_entry.id   AF-A0A2D5VFC6-F1
#
_cell.length_a   1.000
_cell.length_b   1.000
_cell.length_c   1.000
_cell.angle_alpha   90.00
_cell.angle_beta   90.00
_cell.angle_gamma   90.00
#
_symmetry.space_group_name_H-M   'P 1'
#
loop_
_entity.id
_entity.type
_entity.pdbx_description
1 polymer ?
#
loop_
_entity_poly.entity_id
_entity_poly.type
_entity_poly.pdbx_seq_one_letter_code
_entity_poly.pdbx_strand_id
1 'polypeptide(L)' 'MAGNVWEWCQDWYGSNQKERVLRGGSWGRKTNNLRVAARTYIGPGYRGHYYGFRCVSGSN' A
#
# COMPACT_ATOMS: atom_id res chain seq x y z
N MET A 1 6.98 9.39 -0.55
CA MET A 1 6.72 9.21 0.89
C MET A 1 7.06 7.77 1.25
N ALA A 2 7.78 7.54 2.34
CA ALA A 2 8.19 6.21 2.75
C ALA A 2 8.23 6.07 4.28
N GLY A 3 7.80 4.91 4.80
CA GLY A 3 7.82 4.57 6.22
C GLY A 3 6.47 4.73 6.93
N ASN A 4 6.49 4.47 8.24
CA ASN A 4 5.32 4.37 9.12
C ASN A 4 4.39 3.21 8.76
N VAL A 5 3.53 3.37 7.75
CA VAL A 5 2.52 2.37 7.36
C VAL A 5 2.42 2.23 5.85
N TRP A 6 2.09 1.02 5.41
CA TRP A 6 1.72 0.77 4.02
C TRP A 6 0.37 1.41 3.72
N GLU A 7 0.29 2.16 2.64
CA GLU A 7 -0.91 2.89 2.25
C GLU A 7 -1.67 2.14 1.16
N TRP A 8 -2.97 1.90 1.38
CA TRP A 8 -3.87 1.33 0.38
C TRP A 8 -3.99 2.20 -0.86
N CYS A 9 -3.86 1.59 -2.04
CA CYS A 9 -4.14 2.22 -3.32
C CYS A 9 -5.46 1.70 -3.92
N GLN A 10 -6.05 2.52 -4.79
CA GLN A 10 -7.24 2.14 -5.54
C GLN A 10 -6.95 1.01 -6.55
N ASP A 11 -5.72 0.93 -7.04
CA ASP A 11 -5.28 -0.06 -8.03
C ASP A 11 -5.30 -1.49 -7.50
N TRP A 12 -5.68 -2.41 -8.38
CA TRP A 12 -5.48 -3.84 -8.21
C TRP A 12 -4.03 -4.21 -8.53
N TYR A 13 -3.47 -5.18 -7.80
CA TYR A 13 -2.09 -5.60 -8.01
C TYR A 13 -1.91 -6.42 -9.29
N GLY A 14 -2.91 -7.24 -9.63
CA GLY A 14 -2.93 -8.06 -10.85
C GLY A 14 -4.31 -8.06 -11.52
N SER A 15 -4.37 -8.62 -12.72
CA SER A 15 -5.57 -8.68 -13.57
C SER A 15 -6.74 -9.42 -12.92
N ASN A 16 -6.45 -10.34 -12.01
CA ASN A 16 -7.45 -11.18 -11.34
C ASN A 16 -8.20 -10.45 -10.20
N GLN A 17 -7.82 -9.20 -9.88
CA GLN A 17 -8.48 -8.33 -8.90
C GLN A 17 -8.69 -8.98 -7.52
N LYS A 18 -7.72 -9.80 -7.08
CA LYS A 18 -7.77 -10.47 -5.76
C LYS A 18 -7.09 -9.63 -4.67
N GLU A 19 -6.02 -8.93 -5.02
CA GLU A 19 -5.21 -8.13 -4.09
C GLU A 19 -5.08 -6.68 -4.54
N ARG A 20 -5.05 -5.75 -3.58
CA ARG A 20 -4.82 -4.33 -3.87
C ARG A 20 -3.35 -3.98 -3.72
N VAL A 21 -2.94 -2.94 -4.42
CA VAL A 21 -1.60 -2.37 -4.28
C VAL A 21 -1.48 -1.63 -2.96
N LEU A 22 -0.34 -1.83 -2.30
CA LEU A 22 0.13 -1.05 -1.16
C LEU A 22 1.44 -0.37 -1.51
N ARG A 23 1.60 0.89 -1.10
CA ARG A 23 2.83 1.70 -1.30
C ARG A 23 3.31 2.37 -0.02
N GLY A 24 4.55 2.84 -0.01
CA GLY A 24 5.12 3.62 1.09
C GLY A 24 5.94 2.81 2.11
N GLY A 25 5.74 1.51 2.27
CA GLY A 25 6.49 0.73 3.27
C GLY A 25 5.98 0.96 4.71
N SER A 26 6.45 0.18 5.68
CA SER A 26 6.05 0.31 7.09
C SER A 26 7.22 0.11 8.04
N TRP A 27 7.05 0.51 9.31
CA TRP A 27 8.08 0.42 10.34
C TRP A 27 8.61 -1.01 10.60
N GLY A 28 7.78 -2.03 10.36
CA GLY A 28 8.12 -3.44 10.61
C GLY A 28 8.60 -4.22 9.38
N ARG A 29 8.96 -3.55 8.27
CA ARG A 29 9.31 -4.22 7.00
C ARG A 29 10.71 -3.81 6.51
N LYS A 30 11.28 -4.62 5.61
CA LYS A 30 12.63 -4.42 5.06
C LYS A 30 12.77 -3.06 4.37
N THR A 31 13.94 -2.45 4.49
CA THR A 31 14.30 -1.16 3.87
C THR A 31 14.13 -1.12 2.36
N ASN A 32 14.26 -2.25 1.65
CA ASN A 32 13.99 -2.35 0.21
C ASN A 32 12.56 -1.92 -0.19
N ASN A 33 11.63 -1.92 0.77
CA ASN A 33 10.24 -1.52 0.58
C ASN A 33 10.01 -0.01 0.73
N LEU A 34 11.02 0.75 1.18
CA LEU A 34 10.96 2.21 1.31
C LEU A 34 11.24 2.94 -0.01
N ARG A 35 11.43 2.20 -1.11
CA ARG A 35 11.59 2.79 -2.45
C ARG A 35 10.25 3.28 -2.98
N VAL A 36 10.26 4.41 -3.68
CA VAL A 36 9.06 4.97 -4.31
C VAL A 36 8.40 4.00 -5.29
N ALA A 37 9.21 3.22 -6.02
CA ALA A 37 8.73 2.21 -6.96
C ALA A 37 8.32 0.89 -6.30
N ALA A 38 8.55 0.72 -4.98
CA ALA A 38 8.17 -0.51 -4.30
C ALA A 38 6.65 -0.63 -4.21
N ARG A 39 6.15 -1.80 -4.60
CA ARG A 39 4.75 -2.19 -4.49
C ARG A 39 4.70 -3.50 -3.75
N THR A 40 3.74 -3.62 -2.84
CA THR A 40 3.34 -4.91 -2.29
C THR A 40 1.83 -5.08 -2.48
N TYR A 41 1.33 -6.23 -2.09
CA TYR A 41 -0.05 -6.60 -2.31
C TYR A 41 -0.62 -7.29 -1.10
N ILE A 42 -1.91 -7.05 -0.88
CA ILE A 42 -2.67 -7.85 0.07
C ILE A 42 -4.14 -7.93 -0.30
N GLY A 43 -4.78 -9.03 0.11
CA GLY A 43 -6.22 -9.20 -0.06
C GLY A 43 -6.99 -8.13 0.74
N PRO A 44 -8.09 -7.58 0.18
CA PRO A 44 -8.82 -6.45 0.77
C PRO A 44 -9.45 -6.75 2.15
N GLY A 45 -9.62 -8.03 2.50
CA GLY A 45 -10.10 -8.45 3.82
C GLY A 45 -9.05 -8.42 4.93
N TYR A 46 -7.76 -8.30 4.59
CA TYR A 46 -6.69 -8.35 5.58
C TYR A 46 -6.54 -7.01 6.30
N ARG A 47 -6.55 -7.04 7.63
CA ARG A 47 -6.39 -5.85 8.48
C ARG A 47 -5.25 -6.10 9.45
N GLY A 48 -4.28 -5.21 9.45
CA GLY A 48 -3.07 -5.29 10.27
C GLY A 48 -2.60 -3.89 10.63
N HIS A 49 -1.96 -3.74 11.78
CA HIS A 49 -1.58 -2.45 12.36
C HIS A 49 -0.50 -1.69 11.58
N TYR A 50 0.09 -2.30 10.55
CA TYR A 50 1.05 -1.69 9.62
C TYR A 50 0.42 -1.28 8.29
N TYR A 51 -0.91 -1.37 8.14
CA TYR A 51 -1.66 -0.88 6.98
C TYR A 51 -2.49 0.33 7.35
N GLY A 52 -2.40 1.39 6.55
CA GLY A 52 -3.14 2.64 6.70
C GLY A 52 -3.64 3.15 5.36
N PHE A 53 -4.16 4.38 5.37
CA PHE A 53 -4.68 5.04 4.18
C PHE A 53 -4.26 6.49 4.16
N ARG A 54 -4.23 7.06 2.95
CA ARG A 54 -4.04 8.48 2.72
C ARG A 54 -5.22 8.97 1.90
N CYS A 55 -5.90 10.00 2.40
CA CYS A 55 -6.97 10.63 1.65
C CYS A 55 -6.39 11.34 0.43
N VAL A 56 -7.10 11.21 -0.70
CA VAL A 56 -6.83 11.96 -1.93
C VAL A 56 -8.12 12.68 -2.30
N SER A 57 -8.00 13.94 -2.70
CA SER A 57 -9.11 14.72 -3.24
C SER A 57 -8.90 14.81 -4.76
N GLY A 58 -9.95 14.53 -5.52
CA GLY A 58 -9.94 14.74 -6.97
C GLY A 58 -9.97 16.24 -7.28
N SER A 59 -9.20 16.66 -8.28
CA SER A 59 -9.44 17.96 -8.90
C SER A 59 -10.70 17.82 -9.75
N ASN A 60 -11.71 18.65 -9.46
CA ASN A 60 -12.98 18.68 -10.19
C ASN A 60 -12.78 19.29 -11.59
#